data_AF-A0A955DLI3-F1
#
_entry.id   AF-A0A955DLI3-F1
#
_cell.length_a   1.000
_cell.length_b   1.000
_cell.length_c   1.000
_cell.angle_alpha   90.00
_cell.angle_beta   90.00
_cell.angle_gamma   90.00
#
_symmetry.space_group_name_H-M   'P 1'
#
loop_
_entity.id
_entity.type
_entity.pdbx_description
1 polymer ?
#
loop_
_entity_poly.entity_id
_entity_poly.type
_entity_poly.pdbx_seq_one_letter_code
_entity_poly.pdbx_strand_id
1 'polypeptide(L)'
;MIRFSITLLAYGAALVFVGFLTYFVAPPGANAATAAIVSSVGAVLLMLCAICAPLVRERRKLGLIAIYGGMALPIILGMGSLMRLSGSLKKTQEFNAEFEQSGSIALVASGAEKRHNTAYQTVGIGATVVLSAFAFVVLVMHRPKIPAAKPKPVPAPAKSAEPPPLPDHSTSGAGSDDD
;
A
#
# COMPACT_ATOMS: atom_id res chain seq x y z
N MET A 1 8.43 -7.13 13.69
CA MET A 1 8.30 -7.45 12.25
C MET A 1 7.40 -8.66 12.04
N ILE A 2 7.59 -9.77 12.78
CA ILE A 2 6.75 -10.98 12.66
C ILE A 2 5.24 -10.67 12.76
N ARG A 3 4.79 -9.89 13.76
CA ARG A 3 3.37 -9.51 13.92
C ARG A 3 2.79 -8.77 12.70
N PHE A 4 3.58 -7.94 12.05
CA PHE A 4 3.19 -7.19 10.85
C PHE A 4 3.03 -8.12 9.64
N SER A 5 4.00 -9.02 9.42
CA SER A 5 3.92 -10.03 8.36
C SER A 5 2.73 -10.98 8.55
N ILE A 6 2.45 -11.40 9.80
CA ILE A 6 1.27 -12.22 10.12
C ILE A 6 -0.01 -11.46 9.80
N THR A 7 -0.10 -10.18 10.14
CA THR A 7 -1.28 -9.35 9.84
C THR A 7 -1.51 -9.23 8.33
N LEU A 8 -0.45 -9.02 7.54
CA LEU A 8 -0.53 -8.97 6.08
C LEU A 8 -0.98 -10.31 5.47
N LEU A 9 -0.46 -11.44 5.98
CA LEU A 9 -0.86 -12.78 5.54
C LEU A 9 -2.31 -13.08 5.89
N ALA A 10 -2.73 -12.77 7.12
CA ALA A 10 -4.11 -12.95 7.56
C ALA A 10 -5.08 -12.09 6.73
N TYR A 11 -4.71 -10.84 6.44
CA TYR A 11 -5.49 -9.96 5.57
C TYR A 11 -5.56 -10.47 4.13
N GLY A 12 -4.43 -10.93 3.57
CA GLY A 12 -4.40 -11.55 2.24
C GLY A 12 -5.29 -12.79 2.16
N ALA A 13 -5.24 -13.67 3.16
CA ALA A 13 -6.10 -14.85 3.24
C ALA A 13 -7.58 -14.48 3.34
N ALA A 14 -7.92 -13.49 4.17
CA ALA A 14 -9.29 -12.99 4.30
C ALA A 14 -9.80 -12.36 2.99
N LEU A 15 -8.97 -11.64 2.24
CA LEU A 15 -9.33 -11.10 0.92
C LEU A 15 -9.65 -12.22 -0.08
N VAL A 16 -8.81 -13.26 -0.17
CA VAL A 16 -9.09 -14.41 -1.04
C VAL A 16 -10.37 -15.10 -0.62
N PHE A 17 -10.58 -15.30 0.68
CA PHE A 17 -11.79 -15.93 1.20
C PHE A 17 -13.05 -15.14 0.85
N VAL A 18 -13.03 -13.81 1.04
CA VAL A 18 -14.15 -12.93 0.66
C VAL A 18 -14.36 -12.96 -0.86
N GLY A 19 -13.30 -12.86 -1.67
CA GLY A 19 -13.41 -12.91 -3.13
C GLY A 19 -13.96 -14.24 -3.63
N PHE A 20 -13.55 -15.35 -3.02
CA PHE A 20 -14.05 -16.70 -3.32
C PHE A 20 -15.52 -16.86 -2.93
N LEU A 21 -15.91 -16.45 -1.71
CA LEU A 21 -17.33 -16.44 -1.31
C LEU A 21 -18.19 -15.59 -2.25
N THR A 22 -17.69 -14.41 -2.63
CA THR A 22 -18.42 -13.52 -3.55
C THR A 22 -18.57 -14.16 -4.93
N TYR A 23 -17.57 -14.94 -5.38
CA TYR A 23 -17.64 -15.69 -6.64
C TYR A 23 -18.69 -16.81 -6.59
N PHE A 24 -18.74 -17.59 -5.50
CA PHE A 24 -19.67 -18.71 -5.35
C PHE A 24 -21.13 -18.29 -5.15
N VAL A 25 -21.35 -17.14 -4.51
CA VAL A 25 -22.69 -16.63 -4.21
C VAL A 25 -23.25 -15.80 -5.38
N ALA A 26 -22.41 -15.37 -6.32
CA ALA A 26 -22.85 -14.51 -7.42
C ALA A 26 -23.65 -15.29 -8.50
N PRO A 27 -24.80 -14.77 -8.96
CA PRO A 27 -25.54 -15.36 -10.06
C PRO A 27 -24.81 -15.20 -11.40
N PRO A 28 -25.05 -16.09 -12.38
CA PRO A 28 -24.43 -16.03 -13.70
C PRO A 28 -24.84 -14.72 -14.42
N GLY A 29 -23.86 -13.86 -14.70
CA GLY A 29 -24.07 -12.55 -15.35
C GLY A 29 -23.70 -11.35 -14.48
N ALA A 30 -23.59 -11.50 -13.16
CA ALA A 30 -22.88 -10.54 -12.34
C ALA A 30 -21.38 -10.70 -12.61
N ASN A 31 -20.62 -9.60 -12.69
CA ASN A 31 -19.16 -9.59 -12.95
C ASN A 31 -18.33 -10.23 -11.81
N ALA A 32 -18.69 -11.42 -11.35
CA ALA A 32 -18.15 -12.16 -10.22
C ALA A 32 -16.67 -12.52 -10.41
N ALA A 33 -16.27 -12.79 -11.65
CA ALA A 33 -14.89 -13.04 -12.02
C ALA A 33 -13.98 -11.85 -11.66
N THR A 34 -14.46 -10.61 -11.83
CA THR A 34 -13.65 -9.42 -11.46
C THR A 34 -13.42 -9.32 -9.95
N ALA A 35 -14.39 -9.72 -9.12
CA ALA A 35 -14.23 -9.71 -7.67
C ALA A 35 -13.17 -10.72 -7.23
N ALA A 36 -13.21 -11.93 -7.78
CA ALA A 36 -12.20 -12.96 -7.54
C ALA A 36 -10.80 -12.48 -7.99
N ILE A 37 -10.67 -11.99 -9.21
CA ILE A 37 -9.38 -11.53 -9.77
C ILE A 37 -8.77 -10.41 -8.92
N VAL A 38 -9.55 -9.37 -8.59
CA VAL A 38 -9.06 -8.23 -7.81
C VAL A 38 -8.63 -8.67 -6.41
N SER A 39 -9.37 -9.58 -5.76
CA SER A 39 -8.99 -10.13 -4.46
C SER A 39 -7.70 -10.95 -4.52
N SER A 40 -7.54 -11.78 -5.55
CA SER A 40 -6.36 -12.63 -5.76
C SER A 40 -5.12 -11.79 -6.02
N VAL A 41 -5.21 -10.79 -6.90
CA VAL A 41 -4.09 -9.86 -7.17
C VAL A 41 -3.70 -9.10 -5.91
N GLY A 42 -4.68 -8.59 -5.15
CA GLY A 42 -4.43 -7.93 -3.87
C GLY A 42 -3.73 -8.84 -2.87
N ALA A 43 -4.17 -10.09 -2.75
CA ALA A 43 -3.58 -11.07 -1.84
C ALA A 43 -2.14 -11.44 -2.21
N VAL A 44 -1.84 -11.62 -3.51
CA VAL A 44 -0.47 -11.88 -3.99
C VAL A 44 0.45 -10.72 -3.65
N LEU A 45 0.01 -9.47 -3.88
CA LEU A 45 0.79 -8.28 -3.53
C LEU A 45 1.04 -8.18 -2.02
N LEU A 46 0.05 -8.51 -1.18
CA LEU A 46 0.20 -8.53 0.27
C LEU A 46 1.14 -9.64 0.74
N MET A 47 1.08 -10.83 0.14
CA MET A 47 2.04 -11.92 0.39
C MET A 47 3.47 -11.49 0.05
N LEU A 48 3.68 -10.87 -1.11
CA LEU A 48 4.98 -10.35 -1.50
C LEU A 48 5.46 -9.29 -0.50
N CYS A 49 4.58 -8.38 -0.04
CA CYS A 49 4.93 -7.41 1.01
C CYS A 49 5.29 -8.09 2.33
N ALA A 50 4.56 -9.14 2.73
CA ALA A 50 4.79 -9.87 3.97
C ALA A 50 6.14 -10.61 3.99
N ILE A 51 6.52 -11.21 2.85
CA ILE A 51 7.79 -11.91 2.64
C ILE A 51 8.95 -10.91 2.57
N CYS A 52 8.75 -9.76 1.94
CA CYS A 52 9.79 -8.74 1.79
C CYS A 52 10.01 -7.88 3.04
N ALA A 53 9.02 -7.76 3.94
CA ALA A 53 9.12 -7.00 5.19
C ALA A 53 10.31 -7.42 6.11
N PRO A 54 10.59 -8.72 6.36
CA PRO A 54 11.74 -9.13 7.16
C PRO A 54 13.11 -8.85 6.50
N LEU A 55 13.16 -8.70 5.17
CA LEU A 55 14.40 -8.45 4.41
C LEU A 55 14.97 -7.03 4.63
N VAL A 56 14.31 -6.18 5.42
CA VAL A 56 14.77 -4.80 5.71
C VAL A 56 16.17 -4.76 6.37
N ARG A 57 16.61 -5.86 7.01
CA ARG A 57 17.95 -5.96 7.61
C ARG A 57 19.06 -6.06 6.57
N GLU A 58 18.82 -6.78 5.46
CA GLU A 58 19.81 -6.99 4.39
C GLU A 58 19.64 -5.98 3.27
N ARG A 59 18.39 -5.74 2.84
CA ARG A 59 18.04 -4.80 1.76
C ARG A 59 17.05 -3.76 2.26
N ARG A 60 17.57 -2.79 3.01
CA ARG A 60 16.79 -1.73 3.67
C ARG A 60 15.78 -1.04 2.75
N LYS A 61 16.17 -0.69 1.52
CA LYS A 61 15.26 -0.06 0.54
C LYS A 61 14.05 -0.96 0.22
N LEU A 62 14.30 -2.24 -0.03
CA LEU A 62 13.26 -3.20 -0.45
C LEU A 62 12.30 -3.52 0.70
N GLY A 63 12.82 -3.74 1.91
CA GLY A 63 11.97 -3.95 3.09
C GLY A 63 11.17 -2.72 3.49
N LEU A 64 11.71 -1.52 3.27
CA LEU A 64 11.00 -0.27 3.51
C LEU A 64 9.85 -0.09 2.51
N ILE A 65 10.10 -0.29 1.21
CA ILE A 65 9.05 -0.31 0.18
C ILE A 65 7.96 -1.34 0.51
N ALA A 66 8.33 -2.54 0.96
CA ALA A 66 7.36 -3.57 1.34
C ALA A 66 6.47 -3.16 2.53
N ILE A 67 7.02 -2.46 3.53
CA ILE A 67 6.25 -1.98 4.68
C ILE A 67 5.27 -0.87 4.27
N TYR A 68 5.73 0.12 3.51
CA TYR A 68 4.87 1.21 3.04
C TYR A 68 3.84 0.72 2.01
N GLY A 69 4.25 -0.14 1.09
CA GLY A 69 3.37 -0.77 0.11
C GLY A 69 2.30 -1.62 0.79
N GLY A 70 2.68 -2.43 1.78
CA GLY A 70 1.74 -3.25 2.57
C GLY A 70 0.72 -2.42 3.37
N MET A 71 1.08 -1.20 3.80
CA MET A 71 0.13 -0.28 4.45
C MET A 71 -0.74 0.50 3.46
N ALA A 72 -0.22 0.82 2.27
CA ALA A 72 -0.98 1.54 1.25
C ALA A 72 -2.00 0.64 0.55
N LEU A 73 -1.70 -0.65 0.37
CA LEU A 73 -2.55 -1.60 -0.35
C LEU A 73 -3.98 -1.69 0.20
N PRO A 74 -4.21 -1.84 1.53
CA PRO A 74 -5.56 -1.84 2.10
C PRO A 74 -6.32 -0.55 1.79
N ILE A 75 -5.66 0.62 1.83
CA ILE A 75 -6.33 1.89 1.51
C ILE A 75 -6.74 1.92 0.04
N ILE A 76 -5.86 1.54 -0.88
CA ILE A 76 -6.14 1.56 -2.32
C ILE A 76 -7.30 0.60 -2.64
N LEU A 77 -7.27 -0.62 -2.08
CA LEU A 77 -8.36 -1.60 -2.24
C LEU A 77 -9.68 -1.09 -1.64
N GLY A 78 -9.63 -0.49 -0.45
CA GLY A 78 -10.80 0.10 0.20
C GLY A 78 -11.40 1.24 -0.60
N MET A 79 -10.59 2.18 -1.09
CA MET A 79 -11.04 3.30 -1.91
C MET A 79 -11.61 2.83 -3.25
N GLY A 80 -10.92 1.92 -3.95
CA GLY A 80 -11.42 1.36 -5.21
C GLY A 80 -12.77 0.65 -5.04
N SER A 81 -12.91 -0.10 -3.93
CA SER A 81 -14.16 -0.74 -3.55
C SER A 81 -15.26 0.28 -3.24
N LEU A 82 -14.94 1.35 -2.51
CA LEU A 82 -15.89 2.40 -2.17
C LEU A 82 -16.41 3.15 -3.41
N MET A 83 -15.54 3.50 -4.36
CA MET A 83 -15.95 4.15 -5.61
C MET A 83 -16.91 3.26 -6.40
N ARG A 84 -16.64 1.95 -6.44
CA ARG A 84 -17.51 0.95 -7.09
C ARG A 84 -18.85 0.80 -6.37
N LEU A 85 -18.85 0.84 -5.04
CA LEU A 85 -20.06 0.81 -4.21
C LEU A 85 -20.95 2.03 -4.46
N SER A 86 -20.38 3.22 -4.46
CA SER A 86 -21.10 4.47 -4.71
C SER A 86 -21.74 4.52 -6.09
N GLY A 87 -21.03 4.02 -7.12
CA GLY A 87 -21.59 3.87 -8.46
C GLY A 87 -22.76 2.88 -8.52
N SER A 88 -22.71 1.81 -7.72
CA SER A 88 -23.80 0.84 -7.59
C SER A 88 -25.04 1.45 -6.94
N LEU A 89 -24.86 2.23 -5.86
CA LEU A 89 -25.96 2.86 -5.13
C LEU A 89 -26.68 3.93 -5.97
N LYS A 90 -25.94 4.73 -6.74
CA LYS A 90 -26.55 5.72 -7.66
C LYS A 90 -27.48 5.06 -8.67
N LYS A 91 -27.06 3.96 -9.29
CA LYS A 91 -27.91 3.20 -10.23
C LYS A 91 -29.17 2.64 -9.56
N THR A 92 -29.08 2.23 -8.29
CA THR A 92 -30.25 1.79 -7.53
C THR A 92 -31.21 2.95 -7.24
N GLN A 93 -30.70 4.15 -6.95
CA GLN A 93 -31.53 5.36 -6.75
C GLN A 93 -32.21 5.80 -8.04
N GLU A 94 -31.49 5.83 -9.17
CA GLU A 94 -32.03 6.15 -10.49
C GLU A 94 -33.16 5.18 -10.87
N PHE A 95 -32.96 3.89 -10.65
CA PHE A 95 -33.99 2.88 -10.88
C PHE A 95 -35.22 3.07 -9.97
N ASN A 96 -35.03 3.47 -8.71
CA ASN A 96 -36.15 3.70 -7.79
C ASN A 96 -36.98 4.92 -8.22
N ALA A 97 -36.34 5.96 -8.76
CA ALA A 97 -37.02 7.11 -9.35
C ALA A 97 -37.78 6.73 -10.63
N GLU A 98 -37.18 5.92 -11.51
CA GLU A 98 -37.83 5.43 -12.74
C GLU A 98 -39.03 4.51 -12.44
N PHE A 99 -38.95 3.76 -11.34
CA PHE A 99 -40.04 2.92 -10.83
C PHE A 99 -41.23 3.74 -10.33
N GLU A 100 -41.00 4.78 -9.52
CA GLU A 100 -42.06 5.68 -9.05
C GLU A 100 -42.77 6.39 -10.21
N GLN A 101 -42.05 6.65 -11.29
CA GLN A 101 -42.58 7.37 -12.45
C GLN A 101 -43.35 6.48 -13.44
N SER A 102 -42.99 5.21 -13.55
CA SER A 102 -43.53 4.31 -14.59
C SER A 102 -44.61 3.35 -14.11
N GLY A 103 -44.66 3.00 -12.82
CA GLY A 103 -45.69 2.11 -12.23
C GLY A 103 -45.83 0.73 -12.91
N SER A 104 -44.86 0.34 -13.74
CA SER A 104 -44.99 -0.79 -14.65
C SER A 104 -44.52 -2.11 -14.03
N ILE A 105 -45.37 -3.14 -14.09
CA ILE A 105 -45.06 -4.50 -13.59
C ILE A 105 -43.88 -5.14 -14.33
N ALA A 106 -43.67 -4.81 -15.61
CA ALA A 106 -42.49 -5.26 -16.35
C ALA A 106 -41.18 -4.62 -15.83
N LEU A 107 -41.27 -3.37 -15.36
CA LEU A 107 -40.15 -2.68 -14.72
C LEU A 107 -39.87 -3.26 -13.33
N VAL A 108 -40.91 -3.68 -12.59
CA VAL A 108 -40.78 -4.41 -11.31
C VAL A 108 -40.00 -5.73 -11.50
N ALA A 109 -40.39 -6.54 -12.49
CA ALA A 109 -39.78 -7.85 -12.73
C ALA A 109 -38.30 -7.73 -13.14
N SER A 110 -37.99 -6.83 -14.08
CA SER A 110 -36.62 -6.55 -14.52
C SER A 110 -35.78 -5.88 -13.42
N GLY A 111 -36.41 -5.07 -12.56
CA GLY A 111 -35.81 -4.49 -11.36
C GLY A 111 -35.47 -5.51 -10.29
N ALA A 112 -36.31 -6.51 -10.06
CA ALA A 112 -36.09 -7.56 -9.06
C ALA A 112 -34.85 -8.39 -9.38
N GLU A 113 -34.68 -8.79 -10.64
CA GLU A 113 -33.51 -9.56 -11.10
C GLU A 113 -32.22 -8.72 -11.02
N LYS A 114 -32.28 -7.44 -11.44
CA LYS A 114 -31.16 -6.49 -11.27
C LYS A 114 -30.81 -6.25 -9.80
N ARG A 115 -31.79 -6.10 -8.91
CA ARG A 115 -31.58 -5.88 -7.47
C ARG A 115 -30.94 -7.09 -6.82
N HIS A 116 -31.34 -8.30 -7.20
CA HIS A 116 -30.75 -9.54 -6.69
C HIS A 116 -29.25 -9.61 -7.04
N ASN A 117 -28.90 -9.41 -8.31
CA ASN A 117 -27.50 -9.36 -8.75
C ASN A 117 -26.68 -8.23 -8.12
N THR A 118 -27.29 -7.05 -7.97
CA THR A 118 -26.62 -5.86 -7.41
C THR A 118 -26.38 -6.03 -5.91
N ALA A 119 -27.35 -6.56 -5.16
CA ALA A 119 -27.25 -6.74 -3.71
C ALA A 119 -26.07 -7.63 -3.31
N TYR A 120 -25.82 -8.74 -4.02
CA TYR A 120 -24.66 -9.59 -3.76
C TYR A 120 -23.35 -8.88 -4.02
N GLN A 121 -23.28 -8.11 -5.11
CA GLN A 121 -22.10 -7.34 -5.44
C GLN A 121 -21.84 -6.24 -4.40
N THR A 122 -22.89 -5.57 -3.92
CA THR A 122 -22.84 -4.57 -2.85
C THR A 122 -22.33 -5.17 -1.55
N VAL A 123 -22.78 -6.37 -1.16
CA VAL A 123 -22.32 -7.05 0.07
C VAL A 123 -20.84 -7.42 -0.01
N GLY A 124 -20.39 -8.01 -1.13
CA GLY A 124 -18.97 -8.37 -1.30
C GLY A 124 -18.03 -7.16 -1.33
N ILE A 125 -18.45 -6.09 -2.01
CA ILE A 125 -17.72 -4.82 -2.02
C ILE A 125 -17.72 -4.18 -0.63
N GLY A 126 -18.86 -4.15 0.05
CA GLY A 126 -18.98 -3.62 1.41
C GLY A 126 -18.09 -4.35 2.40
N ALA A 127 -18.08 -5.69 2.35
CA ALA A 127 -17.17 -6.51 3.16
C ALA A 127 -15.70 -6.18 2.88
N THR A 128 -15.34 -5.96 1.62
CA THR A 128 -13.97 -5.57 1.24
C THR A 128 -13.58 -4.20 1.80
N VAL A 129 -14.49 -3.22 1.79
CA VAL A 129 -14.26 -1.89 2.40
C VAL A 129 -14.02 -2.00 3.90
N VAL A 130 -14.89 -2.74 4.61
CA VAL A 130 -14.78 -2.92 6.07
C VAL A 130 -13.48 -3.66 6.43
N LEU A 131 -13.18 -4.74 5.71
CA LEU A 131 -11.96 -5.52 5.91
C LEU A 131 -10.70 -4.68 5.64
N SER A 132 -10.73 -3.85 4.59
CA SER A 132 -9.66 -2.92 4.25
C SER A 132 -9.41 -1.87 5.33
N ALA A 133 -10.48 -1.27 5.86
CA ALA A 133 -10.41 -0.29 6.94
C ALA A 133 -9.87 -0.92 8.23
N PHE A 134 -10.38 -2.09 8.60
CA PHE A 134 -9.92 -2.83 9.77
C PHE A 134 -8.44 -3.21 9.64
N ALA A 135 -8.04 -3.81 8.51
CA ALA A 135 -6.66 -4.17 8.25
C ALA A 135 -5.72 -2.95 8.33
N PHE A 136 -6.15 -1.81 7.78
CA PHE A 136 -5.39 -0.57 7.89
C PHE A 136 -5.17 -0.16 9.35
N VAL A 137 -6.22 -0.12 10.17
CA VAL A 137 -6.10 0.22 11.60
C VAL A 137 -5.17 -0.75 12.31
N VAL A 138 -5.32 -2.06 12.09
CA VAL A 138 -4.47 -3.08 12.71
C VAL A 138 -3.01 -2.95 12.28
N LEU A 139 -2.75 -2.62 11.01
CA LEU A 139 -1.39 -2.39 10.50
C LEU A 139 -0.76 -1.13 11.08
N VAL A 140 -1.56 -0.07 11.30
CA VAL A 140 -1.12 1.15 11.99
C VAL A 140 -0.80 0.86 13.46
N MET A 141 -1.61 0.05 14.14
CA MET A 141 -1.32 -0.36 15.52
C MET A 141 -0.08 -1.26 15.63
N HIS A 142 0.14 -2.15 14.65
CA HIS A 142 1.29 -3.05 14.59
C HIS A 142 2.49 -2.48 13.84
N ARG A 143 2.58 -1.15 13.72
CA ARG A 143 3.59 -0.47 12.92
C ARG A 143 5.00 -1.01 13.23
N PRO A 144 5.73 -1.51 12.23
CA PRO A 144 7.09 -1.97 12.44
C PRO A 144 7.98 -0.80 12.87
N LYS A 145 8.67 -0.93 14.01
CA LYS A 145 9.77 -0.02 14.36
C LYS A 145 10.90 -0.27 13.36
N ILE A 146 11.14 0.69 12.47
CA ILE A 146 12.24 0.63 11.50
C ILE A 146 13.55 0.84 12.26
N PRO A 147 14.50 -0.11 12.23
CA PRO A 147 15.81 0.10 12.84
C PRO A 147 16.48 1.34 12.23
N ALA A 148 17.02 2.22 13.08
CA ALA A 148 17.76 3.39 12.64
C ALA A 148 18.94 2.96 11.75
N ALA A 149 19.28 3.79 10.76
CA ALA A 149 20.48 3.55 9.96
C ALA A 149 21.68 3.54 10.89
N LYS A 150 22.55 2.52 10.83
CA LYS A 150 23.88 2.68 11.42
C LYS A 150 24.53 3.89 10.73
N PRO A 151 25.04 4.90 11.47
CA PRO A 151 25.74 6.02 10.86
C PRO A 151 26.84 5.49 9.96
N LYS A 152 26.90 5.96 8.71
CA LYS A 152 28.06 5.70 7.85
C LYS A 152 29.28 6.28 8.60
N PRO A 153 30.41 5.56 8.69
CA PRO A 153 31.65 6.16 9.17
C PRO A 153 31.90 7.39 8.31
N VAL A 154 31.86 8.56 8.92
CA VAL A 154 32.27 9.80 8.25
C VAL A 154 33.74 9.57 7.89
N PRO A 155 34.14 9.69 6.61
CA PRO A 155 35.57 9.69 6.27
C PRO A 155 36.21 10.76 7.14
N ALA A 156 37.22 10.39 7.95
CA ALA A 156 37.93 11.35 8.76
C ALA A 156 38.31 12.55 7.86
N PRO A 157 38.12 13.80 8.31
CA PRO A 157 38.55 14.95 7.54
C PRO A 157 40.01 14.71 7.17
N ALA A 158 40.31 14.71 5.87
CA ALA A 158 41.66 14.55 5.38
C ALA A 158 42.52 15.55 6.16
N LYS A 159 43.54 15.04 6.88
CA LYS A 159 44.55 15.89 7.51
C LYS A 159 44.96 16.92 6.45
N SER A 160 44.71 18.20 6.72
CA SER A 160 45.21 19.29 5.91
C SER A 160 46.65 18.98 5.55
N ALA A 161 46.94 18.95 4.25
CA ALA A 161 48.29 18.92 3.76
C ALA A 161 49.07 20.01 4.50
N GLU A 162 50.14 19.58 5.16
CA GLU A 162 51.15 20.46 5.74
C GLU A 162 51.58 21.46 4.65
N PRO A 163 51.53 22.78 4.90
CA PRO A 163 51.94 23.74 3.89
C PRO A 163 53.43 23.52 3.58
N PRO A 164 53.84 23.58 2.29
CA PRO A 164 55.22 23.32 1.91
C PRO A 164 56.17 24.30 2.61
N PRO A 165 57.36 23.86 3.05
CA PRO A 165 58.33 24.74 3.70
C PRO A 165 58.70 25.89 2.75
N LEU A 166 58.70 27.12 3.28
CA LEU A 166 59.13 28.31 2.54
C LEU A 166 60.60 28.17 2.14
N PRO A 167 60.99 28.62 0.93
CA PRO A 167 62.39 28.68 0.53
C PRO A 167 63.14 29.73 1.36
N ASP A 168 64.19 29.28 2.05
CA ASP A 168 65.14 30.12 2.78
C ASP A 168 65.93 31.01 1.80
N HIS A 169 65.45 32.23 1.57
CA HIS A 169 66.26 33.29 0.97
C HIS A 169 67.02 34.03 2.06
N SER A 170 68.16 33.46 2.48
CA SER A 170 69.16 34.18 3.28
C SER A 170 70.55 33.64 2.96
N THR A 171 71.05 34.00 1.78
CA THR A 171 72.48 33.96 1.45
C THR A 171 72.92 35.37 1.06
N SER A 172 74.16 35.72 1.47
CA SER A 172 74.89 36.97 1.26
C SER A 172 74.66 37.98 2.40
N GLY A 173 75.54 38.18 3.38
CA GLY A 173 77.00 38.07 3.36
C GLY A 173 77.60 39.39 2.90
N ALA A 174 78.07 40.21 3.85
CA ALA A 174 79.24 41.08 3.78
C ALA A 174 79.26 41.96 5.04
N GLY A 175 80.23 41.69 5.91
CA GLY A 175 80.53 42.51 7.08
C GLY A 175 81.16 43.85 6.66
N SER A 176 80.86 44.86 7.45
CA SER A 176 81.61 46.10 7.56
C SER A 176 81.79 46.35 9.04
N ASP A 177 82.92 45.89 9.56
CA ASP A 177 83.42 46.30 10.87
C ASP A 177 84.24 47.58 10.66
N ASP A 178 83.82 48.60 11.41
CA ASP A 178 84.50 49.88 11.60
C ASP A 178 85.73 49.68 12.49
N ASP A 179 86.89 50.20 12.05
CA ASP A 179 87.96 50.79 12.87
C ASP A 179 88.84 51.71 11.98
#